data_AF-A0A6L6J0K1-F1
#
_entry.id   AF-A0A6L6J0K1-F1
#
_cell.length_a   1.000
_cell.length_b   1.000
_cell.length_c   1.000
_cell.angle_alpha   90.00
_cell.angle_beta   90.00
_cell.angle_gamma   90.00
#
_symmetry.space_group_name_H-M   'P 1'
#
loop_
_entity.id
_entity.type
_entity.pdbx_description
1 polymer ?
#
loop_
_entity_poly.entity_id
_entity_poly.type
_entity_poly.pdbx_seq_one_letter_code
_entity_poly.pdbx_strand_id
1 'polypeptide(L)'
;MRRFDHFAVGVSNGAVDLFSAFEEGGQMWVGNGPRLETVKVSFPEPFAEPPVVHLSLGMWDIGVNANQRADLKAADITAEGFRIEFRTWGDTRVARVRANWLAIGPVRHVDDFDA
;
A
#
# COMPACT_ATOMS: atom_id res chain seq x y z
N MET A 1 2.81 12.98 16.21
CA MET A 1 4.25 12.62 16.20
C MET A 1 4.41 11.32 16.97
N ARG A 2 5.01 10.29 16.36
CA ARG A 2 5.27 9.00 17.01
C ARG A 2 6.75 8.92 17.40
N ARG A 3 7.03 8.41 18.60
CA ARG A 3 8.39 8.18 19.10
C ARG A 3 8.54 6.67 19.37
N PHE A 4 9.71 6.13 19.07
CA PHE A 4 10.12 4.78 19.42
C PHE A 4 11.19 4.95 20.50
N ASP A 5 11.01 4.30 21.65
CA ASP A 5 11.82 4.55 22.85
C ASP A 5 13.17 3.81 22.78
N HIS A 6 13.30 2.67 23.45
CA HIS A 6 14.51 1.82 23.47
C HIS A 6 14.63 0.87 22.26
N PHE A 7 14.09 1.25 21.10
CA PHE A 7 14.13 0.43 19.89
C PHE A 7 15.08 1.02 18.86
N ALA A 8 15.69 0.16 18.05
CA ALA A 8 16.30 0.58 16.80
C ALA A 8 15.21 1.00 15.79
N VAL A 9 15.58 1.82 14.80
CA VAL A 9 14.66 2.24 13.74
C VAL A 9 14.86 1.36 12.51
N GLY A 10 13.85 0.56 12.19
CA GLY A 10 13.78 -0.19 10.95
C GLY A 10 13.17 0.65 9.84
N VAL A 11 13.70 0.47 8.62
CA VAL A 11 13.14 1.05 7.39
C VAL A 11 12.98 -0.07 6.37
N SER A 12 11.76 -0.27 5.89
CA SER A 12 11.45 -1.21 4.83
C SER A 12 10.68 -0.50 3.73
N ASN A 13 10.89 -0.89 2.48
CA ASN A 13 10.19 -0.30 1.34
C ASN A 13 10.02 -1.31 0.22
N GLY A 14 9.13 -1.00 -0.71
CA GLY A 14 8.91 -1.79 -1.90
C GLY A 14 7.88 -1.17 -2.83
N ALA A 15 7.57 -1.89 -3.90
CA ALA A 15 6.55 -1.53 -4.87
C ALA A 15 5.72 -2.75 -5.23
N VAL A 16 4.44 -2.54 -5.54
CA VAL A 16 3.52 -3.60 -5.92
C VAL A 16 2.57 -3.11 -7.00
N ASP A 17 2.47 -3.89 -8.08
CA ASP A 17 1.45 -3.72 -9.11
C ASP A 17 0.12 -4.22 -8.53
N LEU A 18 -0.85 -3.33 -8.36
CA LEU A 18 -2.08 -3.64 -7.64
C LEU A 18 -3.03 -4.51 -8.48
N PHE A 19 -3.13 -4.21 -9.77
CA PHE A 19 -3.98 -4.91 -10.74
C PHE A 19 -3.63 -4.50 -12.18
N SER A 20 -4.02 -5.34 -13.15
CA SER A 20 -4.06 -5.03 -14.60
C SER A 20 -5.46 -5.28 -15.16
N ALA A 21 -6.34 -4.29 -15.07
CA ALA A 21 -7.76 -4.44 -15.39
C ALA A 21 -8.07 -4.31 -16.89
N PHE A 22 -7.19 -3.69 -17.70
CA PHE A 22 -7.40 -3.55 -19.14
C PHE A 22 -7.32 -4.88 -19.88
N GLU A 23 -6.37 -5.74 -19.51
CA GLU A 23 -6.16 -7.04 -20.18
C GLU A 23 -7.31 -8.02 -19.90
N GLU A 24 -7.98 -7.87 -18.76
CA GLU A 24 -9.01 -8.81 -18.28
C GLU A 24 -10.44 -8.27 -18.37
N GLY A 25 -10.63 -7.01 -18.78
CA GLY A 25 -11.94 -6.34 -18.69
C GLY A 25 -12.42 -6.21 -17.23
N GLY A 26 -11.49 -6.04 -16.29
CA GLY A 26 -11.75 -6.02 -14.86
C GLY A 26 -12.62 -4.86 -14.41
N GLN A 27 -13.21 -4.98 -13.21
CA GLN A 27 -14.15 -3.99 -12.65
C GLN A 27 -13.57 -2.56 -12.60
N MET A 28 -12.25 -2.43 -12.41
CA MET A 28 -11.55 -1.13 -12.44
C MET A 28 -11.54 -0.46 -13.83
N TRP A 29 -11.65 -1.22 -14.92
CA TRP A 29 -11.69 -0.70 -16.28
C TRP A 29 -13.12 -0.47 -16.78
N VAL A 30 -14.05 -1.40 -16.56
CA VAL A 30 -15.40 -1.37 -17.15
C VAL A 30 -16.50 -0.89 -16.22
N GLY A 31 -16.28 -0.99 -14.90
CA GLY A 31 -17.29 -0.68 -13.89
C GLY A 31 -17.56 0.82 -13.72
N ASN A 32 -18.62 1.13 -12.98
CA ASN A 32 -18.98 2.49 -12.57
C ASN A 32 -19.30 2.52 -11.07
N GLY A 33 -19.30 3.72 -10.48
CA GLY A 33 -19.52 3.89 -9.05
C GLY A 33 -18.33 3.42 -8.21
N PRO A 34 -18.51 3.29 -6.88
CA PRO A 34 -17.44 2.94 -5.95
C PRO A 34 -16.85 1.57 -6.25
N ARG A 35 -15.53 1.51 -6.40
CA ARG A 35 -14.77 0.28 -6.63
C ARG A 35 -13.52 0.29 -5.75
N LEU A 36 -13.16 -0.88 -5.25
CA LEU A 36 -12.05 -1.09 -4.32
C LEU A 36 -11.26 -2.32 -4.77
N GLU A 37 -9.95 -2.15 -4.93
CA GLU A 37 -9.00 -3.26 -5.02
C GLU A 37 -8.13 -3.27 -3.77
N THR A 38 -7.79 -4.46 -3.29
CA THR A 38 -6.96 -4.62 -2.10
C THR A 38 -5.83 -5.58 -2.30
N VAL A 39 -4.63 -5.22 -1.86
CA VAL A 39 -3.44 -6.08 -1.90
C VAL A 39 -2.82 -6.16 -0.52
N LYS A 40 -2.50 -7.37 -0.07
CA LYS A 40 -1.75 -7.59 1.18
C LYS A 40 -0.26 -7.48 0.89
N VAL A 41 0.46 -6.78 1.76
CA VAL A 41 1.91 -6.66 1.72
C VAL A 41 2.46 -7.17 3.04
N SER A 42 3.37 -8.14 2.96
CA SER A 42 4.15 -8.61 4.11
C SER A 42 5.50 -7.91 4.13
N PHE A 43 5.96 -7.52 5.31
CA PHE A 43 7.33 -7.07 5.49
C PHE A 43 8.28 -8.27 5.42
N PRO A 44 9.51 -8.10 4.89
CA PRO A 44 10.51 -9.17 4.88
C PRO A 44 10.86 -9.67 6.29
N GLU A 45 10.84 -8.75 7.25
CA GLU A 45 11.06 -9.00 8.67
C GLU A 45 9.98 -8.26 9.47
N PRO A 46 9.46 -8.84 10.57
CA PRO A 46 8.47 -8.17 11.40
C PRO A 46 9.10 -7.02 12.20
N PHE A 47 8.37 -5.92 12.33
CA PHE A 47 8.69 -4.85 13.27
C PHE A 47 8.36 -5.29 14.72
N ALA A 48 8.91 -4.61 15.72
CA ALA A 48 8.58 -4.86 17.12
C ALA A 48 7.14 -4.40 17.47
N GLU A 49 6.65 -3.39 16.76
CA GLU A 49 5.29 -2.88 16.82
C GLU A 49 4.84 -2.46 15.41
N PRO A 50 3.53 -2.31 15.14
CA PRO A 50 3.06 -1.85 13.82
C PRO A 50 3.80 -0.57 13.39
N PRO A 51 4.44 -0.49 12.21
CA PRO A 51 5.19 0.68 11.77
C PRO A 51 4.27 1.82 11.32
N VAL A 52 4.84 2.97 11.00
CA VAL A 52 4.16 4.00 10.20
C VAL A 52 4.39 3.66 8.72
N VAL A 53 3.31 3.55 7.95
CA VAL A 53 3.37 3.27 6.50
C VAL A 53 2.96 4.50 5.71
N HIS A 54 3.81 4.89 4.76
CA HIS A 54 3.50 5.87 3.73
C HIS A 54 3.33 5.16 2.38
N LEU A 55 2.31 5.55 1.62
CA LEU A 55 2.07 5.08 0.26
C LEU A 55 2.19 6.22 -0.73
N SER A 56 2.66 5.89 -1.93
CA SER A 56 2.61 6.78 -3.08
C SER A 56 2.25 6.01 -4.34
N LEU A 57 1.66 6.70 -5.32
CA LEU A 57 1.47 6.13 -6.64
C LEU A 57 2.80 6.15 -7.39
N GLY A 58 3.32 4.97 -7.74
CA GLY A 58 4.53 4.82 -8.53
C GLY A 58 4.27 4.81 -10.05
N MET A 59 3.08 4.36 -10.46
CA MET A 59 2.59 4.41 -11.83
C MET A 59 1.07 4.35 -11.81
N TRP A 60 0.41 5.07 -12.71
CA TRP A 60 -1.00 4.93 -12.98
C TRP A 60 -1.27 5.03 -14.49
N ASP A 61 -2.13 4.15 -14.98
CA ASP A 61 -2.67 4.19 -16.32
C ASP A 61 -4.20 4.31 -16.22
N ILE A 62 -4.71 5.50 -16.53
CA ILE A 62 -6.10 5.91 -16.31
C ILE A 62 -6.63 6.52 -17.61
N GLY A 63 -7.84 6.10 -18.01
CA GLY A 63 -8.49 6.58 -19.22
C GLY A 63 -8.74 8.09 -19.19
N VAL A 64 -8.61 8.72 -20.36
CA VAL A 64 -8.66 10.20 -20.50
C VAL A 64 -10.07 10.79 -20.58
N ASN A 65 -11.09 9.96 -20.75
CA ASN A 65 -12.45 10.41 -21.10
C ASN A 65 -13.33 10.75 -19.88
N ALA A 66 -12.78 10.70 -18.66
CA ALA A 66 -13.50 10.98 -17.42
C ALA A 66 -12.57 11.65 -16.41
N ASN A 67 -13.13 12.25 -15.36
CA ASN A 67 -12.32 12.82 -14.29
C ASN A 67 -11.46 11.73 -13.62
N GLN A 68 -10.24 12.09 -13.26
CA GLN A 68 -9.34 11.19 -12.55
C GLN A 68 -9.66 11.24 -11.06
N ARG A 69 -10.13 10.10 -10.52
CA ARG A 69 -10.53 9.95 -9.13
C ARG A 69 -9.87 8.71 -8.56
N ALA A 70 -8.95 8.90 -7.63
CA ALA A 70 -8.21 7.81 -6.99
C ALA A 70 -7.98 8.16 -5.52
N ASP A 71 -8.11 7.15 -4.67
CA ASP A 71 -7.73 7.21 -3.26
C ASP A 71 -6.87 5.97 -2.95
N LEU A 72 -5.76 6.18 -2.24
CA LEU A 72 -4.79 5.15 -1.90
C LEU A 72 -4.54 5.18 -0.40
N LYS A 73 -4.80 4.07 0.27
CA LYS A 73 -4.76 3.98 1.72
C LYS A 73 -4.00 2.75 2.20
N ALA A 74 -3.15 2.94 3.20
CA ALA A 74 -2.65 1.83 4.02
C ALA A 74 -3.68 1.52 5.11
N ALA A 75 -4.15 0.28 5.15
CA ALA A 75 -5.12 -0.24 6.11
C ALA A 75 -4.52 -1.44 6.86
N ASP A 76 -5.08 -1.73 8.04
CA ASP A 76 -4.74 -2.90 8.87
C ASP A 76 -3.24 -3.12 9.04
N ILE A 77 -2.52 -2.04 9.41
CA ILE A 77 -1.08 -2.10 9.62
C ILE A 77 -0.80 -2.90 10.90
N THR A 78 -0.03 -3.99 10.77
CA THR A 78 0.48 -4.83 11.86
C THR A 78 2.00 -4.81 11.86
N ALA A 79 2.62 -5.54 12.79
CA ALA A 79 4.07 -5.69 12.84
C ALA A 79 4.63 -6.45 11.62
N GLU A 80 3.84 -7.34 11.02
CA GLU A 80 4.24 -8.28 9.97
C GLU A 80 3.87 -7.79 8.56
N GLY A 81 2.95 -6.83 8.45
CA GLY A 81 2.49 -6.34 7.15
C GLY A 81 1.36 -5.33 7.24
N PHE A 82 0.73 -5.08 6.10
CA PHE A 82 -0.42 -4.18 5.98
C PHE A 82 -1.22 -4.50 4.71
N ARG A 83 -2.33 -3.81 4.53
CA ARG A 83 -3.16 -3.89 3.32
C ARG A 83 -3.15 -2.55 2.58
N ILE A 84 -2.90 -2.60 1.28
CA ILE A 84 -3.12 -1.46 0.39
C ILE A 84 -4.57 -1.52 -0.09
N GLU A 85 -5.29 -0.42 0.07
CA GLU A 85 -6.62 -0.20 -0.49
C GLU A 85 -6.53 0.87 -1.58
N PHE A 86 -6.80 0.51 -2.83
CA PHE A 86 -6.96 1.46 -3.93
C PHE A 86 -8.43 1.60 -4.29
N ARG A 87 -8.92 2.83 -4.31
CA ARG A 87 -10.33 3.14 -4.57
C ARG A 87 -10.45 4.09 -5.76
N THR A 88 -11.50 3.86 -6.54
CA THR A 88 -11.97 4.80 -7.56
C THR A 88 -13.49 4.86 -7.54
N TRP A 89 -14.08 5.86 -8.17
CA TRP A 89 -15.53 6.05 -8.19
C TRP A 89 -16.02 6.84 -9.40
N GLY A 90 -17.34 6.85 -9.58
CA GLY A 90 -17.97 7.44 -10.77
C GLY A 90 -17.62 6.63 -12.02
N ASP A 91 -17.37 7.34 -13.11
CA ASP A 91 -17.10 6.83 -14.46
C ASP A 91 -15.60 6.68 -14.79
N THR A 92 -14.71 6.88 -13.81
CA THR A 92 -13.26 6.76 -13.98
C THR A 92 -12.88 5.34 -14.41
N ARG A 93 -12.02 5.19 -15.42
CA ARG A 93 -11.52 3.89 -15.87
C ARG A 93 -10.04 3.76 -15.56
N VAL A 94 -9.67 2.76 -14.77
CA VAL A 94 -8.30 2.54 -14.33
C VAL A 94 -7.81 1.23 -14.95
N ALA A 95 -6.80 1.33 -15.82
CA ALA A 95 -6.20 0.19 -16.49
C ALA A 95 -5.21 -0.52 -15.57
N ARG A 96 -4.26 0.23 -14.98
CA ARG A 96 -3.20 -0.30 -14.11
C ARG A 96 -2.80 0.72 -13.05
N VAL A 97 -2.37 0.23 -11.90
CA VAL A 97 -1.76 1.04 -10.83
C VAL A 97 -0.63 0.27 -10.19
N ARG A 98 0.51 0.96 -9.98
CA ARG A 98 1.58 0.54 -9.07
C ARG A 98 1.60 1.43 -7.85
N ALA A 99 1.60 0.83 -6.67
CA ALA A 99 1.82 1.54 -5.42
C ALA A 99 3.24 1.28 -4.92
N ASN A 100 3.93 2.35 -4.52
CA ASN A 100 5.15 2.27 -3.73
C ASN A 100 4.79 2.44 -2.26
N TRP A 101 5.55 1.79 -1.39
CA TRP A 101 5.35 1.88 0.05
C TRP A 101 6.68 2.05 0.79
N LEU A 102 6.61 2.76 1.91
CA LEU A 102 7.70 2.98 2.86
C LEU A 102 7.16 2.75 4.27
N ALA A 103 7.75 1.83 5.01
CA ALA A 103 7.44 1.55 6.40
C ALA A 103 8.63 1.97 7.29
N ILE A 104 8.34 2.75 8.33
CA ILE A 104 9.32 3.17 9.34
C ILE A 104 8.76 2.79 10.71
N GLY A 105 9.49 1.99 11.46
CA GLY A 105 8.99 1.44 12.72
C GLY A 105 10.10 0.95 13.65
N PRO A 106 9.73 0.56 14.88
CA PRO A 106 10.67 0.05 15.85
C PRO A 106 11.07 -1.38 15.49
N VAL A 107 12.35 -1.72 15.62
CA VAL A 107 12.87 -3.09 15.55
C VAL A 107 13.75 -3.36 16.76
N ARG A 108 13.96 -4.63 17.10
CA ARG A 108 14.91 -5.01 18.16
C ARG A 108 16.32 -4.53 17.80
N HIS A 109 17.13 -4.22 18.81
CA HIS A 109 18.54 -3.96 18.57
C HIS A 109 19.24 -5.25 18.14
N VAL A 110 20.27 -5.12 17.30
CA VAL A 110 21.09 -6.26 16.86
C VAL A 110 21.77 -6.95 18.06
N ASP A 111 21.99 -6.19 19.14
CA ASP A 111 22.63 -6.65 20.37
C ASP A 111 21.63 -7.15 21.44
N ASP A 112 20.31 -7.13 21.16
CA ASP A 112 19.31 -7.71 22.06
C ASP A 112 19.40 -9.24 21.97
N PHE A 113 20.13 -9.86 22.90
CA PHE A 113 20.20 -11.33 23.01
C PHE A 113 18.83 -11.92 23.33
N ASP A 114 18.42 -12.96 22.60
CA ASP A 114 17.24 -13.74 22.95
C ASP A 114 17.47 -14.41 24.31
N ALA A 115 16.65 -14.02 25.31
CA ALA A 115 16.59 -14.65 26.63
C ALA A 115 15.71 -15.91 26.62
#